data_AF-H2NAN7-F1
#
_entry.id   AF-H2NAN7-F1
#
_cell.length_a   1.000
_cell.length_b   1.000
_cell.length_c   1.000
_cell.angle_alpha   90.00
_cell.angle_beta   90.00
_cell.angle_gamma   90.00
#
_symmetry.space_group_name_H-M   'P 1'
#
loop_
_entity.id
_entity.type
_entity.pdbx_description
1 polymer ?
#
loop_
_entity_poly.entity_id
_entity_poly.type
_entity_poly.pdbx_seq_one_letter_code
_entity_poly.pdbx_strand_id
1 'polypeptide(L)'
;MRRQWGSAMRAAEQAGCVVSASRAGQPEAGPWSCSGVILSRSPGLVLCHGGIFVPFLRAGSEVLTAAGAVFLPGDSCSDDLRLHVQWAPTAAGPGGGAERGRPGLCTPQCASLEPGPPAPSRGRPLQPRLPAELLLLLSCPAFWAHFARLFGDEAAEQWRFSSAARDDEVSEDEEADQLRALGWFALLGVRLGQEKVEEERGPAMAVSPLGAVPKGAPLLVCGSPFGAFGPDIFLNTLSCGVLSNVAGPLLLTDARCLPGTEGGGVFTARPAGALVALVVAPLCWKAGEWVGFTLLCAAAPLFRAARDALRRLPLSAAALAALLPPEVGVPWGLPLRDSGPPWAAAAVLVECGTVWGSGVAVAPRLVVTCRHVSPREAARVLVRSTIPKSVAIWGCVVFATQETCPYDIAVVSLEEDLDDVPIPVPAEHFHEGEAVSVVGFGIFGQACGPSVTSGILSAVVQVNGTPVMLQTTCAVHSGSSGGPLFSNHSGNLLGVGLVKASQTPKPTESGKA
;
A
#
# COMPACT_ATOMS: atom_id res chain seq x y z
N MET A 1 12.97 -2.31 16.37
CA MET A 1 12.62 -1.78 15.02
C MET A 1 13.80 -1.16 14.27
N ARG A 2 14.51 -0.14 14.76
CA ARG A 2 15.57 0.59 14.00
C ARG A 2 16.68 -0.26 13.33
N ARG A 3 17.17 -1.34 13.95
CA ARG A 3 18.24 -2.16 13.38
C ARG A 3 17.81 -3.01 12.16
N GLN A 4 16.55 -3.41 12.09
CA GLN A 4 16.05 -4.27 11.00
C GLN A 4 15.77 -3.47 9.72
N TRP A 5 15.43 -2.19 9.85
CA TRP A 5 15.10 -1.33 8.72
C TRP A 5 16.30 -0.57 8.15
N GLY A 6 17.43 -0.46 8.86
CA GLY A 6 18.52 0.42 8.47
C GLY A 6 19.12 0.15 7.07
N SER A 7 19.15 -1.11 6.61
CA SER A 7 19.54 -1.43 5.23
C SER A 7 18.43 -1.13 4.23
N ALA A 8 17.18 -1.51 4.52
CA ALA A 8 16.03 -1.27 3.66
C ALA A 8 15.74 0.24 3.47
N MET A 9 15.85 1.04 4.52
CA MET A 9 15.70 2.50 4.48
C MET A 9 16.75 3.15 3.60
N ARG A 10 18.02 2.76 3.76
CA ARG A 10 19.10 3.28 2.91
C ARG A 10 18.90 2.91 1.44
N ALA A 11 18.50 1.67 1.15
CA ALA A 11 18.21 1.25 -0.21
C ALA A 11 17.05 2.05 -0.82
N ALA A 12 15.97 2.23 -0.05
CA ALA A 12 14.80 2.98 -0.48
C ALA A 12 15.11 4.47 -0.73
N GLU A 13 15.83 5.12 0.19
CA GLU A 13 16.26 6.52 0.03
C GLU A 13 17.25 6.71 -1.14
N GLN A 14 18.12 5.74 -1.41
CA GLN A 14 19.04 5.80 -2.55
C GLN A 14 18.35 5.63 -3.90
N ALA A 15 17.22 4.94 -3.91
CA ALA A 15 16.41 4.67 -5.09
C ALA A 15 15.32 5.73 -5.33
N GLY A 16 14.86 6.44 -4.30
CA GLY A 16 13.79 7.43 -4.44
C GLY A 16 14.22 8.72 -5.16
N CYS A 17 13.31 9.25 -5.97
CA CYS A 17 13.44 10.55 -6.62
C CYS A 17 12.09 11.27 -6.76
N VAL A 18 12.15 12.56 -7.11
CA VAL A 18 11.02 13.37 -7.56
C VAL A 18 11.09 13.48 -9.07
N VAL A 19 9.95 13.29 -9.74
CA VAL A 19 9.78 13.57 -11.16
C VAL A 19 8.84 14.77 -11.30
N SER A 20 9.19 15.70 -12.19
CA SER A 20 8.35 16.86 -12.49
C SER A 20 8.17 17.03 -13.99
N ALA A 21 6.93 17.30 -14.39
CA ALA A 21 6.53 17.63 -15.75
C ALA A 21 6.01 19.07 -15.79
N SER A 22 6.34 19.81 -16.85
CA SER A 22 5.89 21.19 -17.05
C SER A 22 5.77 21.50 -18.54
N ARG A 23 4.97 22.51 -18.88
CA ARG A 23 4.78 22.95 -20.26
C ARG A 23 5.73 24.11 -20.60
N ALA A 24 6.44 23.99 -21.71
CA ALA A 24 7.35 25.04 -22.17
C ALA A 24 6.57 26.34 -22.44
N GLY A 25 7.04 27.46 -21.86
CA GLY A 25 6.41 28.77 -22.06
C GLY A 25 5.16 29.05 -21.21
N GLN A 26 4.75 28.14 -20.31
CA GLN A 26 3.64 28.36 -19.37
C GLN A 26 4.04 28.07 -17.92
N PRO A 27 4.86 28.94 -17.30
CA PRO A 27 5.31 28.74 -15.92
C PRO A 27 4.20 28.90 -14.87
N GLU A 28 3.10 29.60 -15.20
CA GLU A 28 1.99 29.87 -14.27
C GLU A 28 1.09 28.66 -13.99
N ALA A 29 1.06 27.66 -14.87
CA ALA A 29 0.26 26.44 -14.67
C ALA A 29 0.79 25.54 -13.54
N GLY A 30 2.00 25.82 -13.03
CA GLY A 30 2.67 24.99 -12.04
C GLY A 30 3.13 23.64 -12.62
N PRO A 31 4.20 23.03 -12.08
CA PRO A 31 4.64 21.72 -12.52
C PRO A 31 3.81 20.59 -11.89
N TRP A 32 3.41 19.61 -12.69
CA TRP A 32 2.93 18.33 -12.19
C TRP A 32 4.10 17.54 -11.59
N SER A 33 3.87 16.82 -10.50
CA SER A 33 4.92 15.99 -9.91
C SER A 33 4.40 14.70 -9.33
N CYS A 34 5.28 13.71 -9.32
CA CYS A 34 5.06 12.44 -8.65
C CYS A 34 6.40 11.91 -8.14
N SER A 35 6.33 10.78 -7.45
CA SER A 35 7.51 10.06 -7.02
C SER A 35 8.04 9.18 -8.14
N GLY A 36 9.33 8.86 -8.06
CA GLY A 36 9.94 7.89 -8.95
C GLY A 36 10.93 6.99 -8.23
N VAL A 37 11.32 5.93 -8.94
CA VAL A 37 12.34 4.98 -8.55
C VAL A 37 13.46 4.98 -9.58
N ILE A 38 14.67 5.27 -9.13
CA ILE A 38 15.91 5.17 -9.91
C ILE A 38 16.21 3.69 -10.12
N LEU A 39 16.10 3.24 -11.36
CA LEU A 39 16.38 1.86 -11.75
C LEU A 39 17.88 1.62 -11.94
N SER A 40 18.54 2.60 -12.54
CA SER A 40 19.99 2.62 -12.75
C SER A 40 20.46 4.06 -12.82
N ARG A 41 21.55 4.40 -12.12
CA ARG A 41 22.19 5.72 -12.22
C ARG A 41 23.10 5.87 -13.43
N SER A 42 23.47 4.76 -14.07
CA SER A 42 24.26 4.76 -15.30
C SER A 42 23.68 3.68 -16.22
N PRO A 43 22.86 4.05 -17.22
CA PRO A 43 22.83 5.35 -17.91
C PRO A 43 21.86 6.41 -17.37
N GLY A 44 21.17 6.19 -16.24
CA GLY A 44 20.17 7.13 -15.72
C GLY A 44 18.76 6.74 -16.15
N LEU A 45 18.25 5.63 -15.61
CA LEU A 45 16.89 5.14 -15.85
C LEU A 45 16.03 5.36 -14.62
N VAL A 46 14.85 5.92 -14.81
CA VAL A 46 13.87 6.20 -13.76
C VAL A 46 12.51 5.68 -14.18
N LEU A 47 11.79 5.08 -13.24
CA LEU A 47 10.40 4.69 -13.40
C LEU A 47 9.52 5.53 -12.48
N CYS A 48 8.45 6.12 -12.98
CA CYS A 48 7.48 6.87 -12.19
C CYS A 48 6.03 6.59 -12.64
N HIS A 49 5.06 7.21 -11.99
CA HIS A 49 3.64 7.09 -12.37
C HIS A 49 3.33 7.89 -13.65
N GLY A 50 2.48 7.32 -14.51
CA GLY A 50 2.11 7.89 -15.81
C GLY A 50 1.11 9.03 -15.75
N GLY A 51 0.42 9.22 -14.63
CA GLY A 51 -0.62 10.25 -14.45
C GLY A 51 -0.16 11.68 -14.77
N ILE A 52 1.10 12.04 -14.48
CA ILE A 52 1.61 13.40 -14.74
C ILE A 52 1.82 13.70 -16.24
N PHE A 53 1.68 12.69 -17.11
CA PHE A 53 1.86 12.82 -18.57
C PHE A 53 0.53 13.01 -19.30
N VAL A 54 -0.61 12.76 -18.64
CA VAL A 54 -1.95 12.85 -19.25
C VAL A 54 -2.20 14.22 -19.92
N PRO A 55 -1.88 15.36 -19.28
CA PRO A 55 -2.10 16.68 -19.89
C PRO A 55 -1.26 16.98 -21.15
N PHE A 56 -0.31 16.09 -21.48
CA PHE A 56 0.63 16.24 -22.59
C PHE A 56 0.39 15.22 -23.71
N LEU A 57 -0.54 14.27 -23.56
CA LEU A 57 -0.82 13.27 -24.60
C LEU A 57 -1.44 13.92 -25.85
N ARG A 58 -0.81 13.75 -27.00
CA ARG A 58 -1.30 14.35 -28.27
C ARG A 58 -2.67 13.82 -28.69
N ALA A 59 -2.94 12.55 -28.39
CA ALA A 59 -4.19 11.88 -28.71
C ALA A 59 -5.27 12.00 -27.61
N GLY A 60 -5.00 12.80 -26.56
CA GLY A 60 -5.85 12.85 -25.37
C GLY A 60 -5.69 11.62 -24.47
N SER A 61 -6.39 11.63 -23.32
CA SER A 61 -6.32 10.59 -22.29
C SER A 61 -6.98 9.27 -22.70
N GLU A 62 -7.93 9.29 -23.63
CA GLU A 62 -8.64 8.08 -24.12
C GLU A 62 -7.73 7.05 -24.79
N VAL A 63 -6.53 7.46 -25.24
CA VAL A 63 -5.54 6.51 -25.77
C VAL A 63 -5.07 5.51 -24.71
N LEU A 64 -5.18 5.85 -23.42
CA LEU A 64 -4.79 5.00 -22.29
C LEU A 64 -5.73 3.83 -22.04
N THR A 65 -6.95 3.90 -22.57
CA THR A 65 -7.98 2.85 -22.45
C THR A 65 -8.27 2.18 -23.81
N ALA A 66 -7.58 2.59 -24.87
CA ALA A 66 -7.74 1.99 -26.19
C ALA A 66 -7.45 0.48 -26.16
N ALA A 67 -8.27 -0.30 -26.89
CA ALA A 67 -8.17 -1.75 -26.90
C ALA A 67 -6.77 -2.22 -27.31
N GLY A 68 -6.11 -2.99 -26.44
CA GLY A 68 -4.76 -3.51 -26.68
C GLY A 68 -3.64 -2.50 -26.42
N ALA A 69 -3.92 -1.31 -25.88
CA ALA A 69 -2.89 -0.37 -25.45
C ALA A 69 -2.12 -0.93 -24.24
N VAL A 70 -0.88 -1.38 -24.50
CA VAL A 70 0.04 -1.88 -23.46
C VAL A 70 1.20 -0.91 -23.22
N PHE A 71 1.57 -0.13 -24.24
CA PHE A 71 2.56 0.92 -24.13
C PHE A 71 2.31 2.03 -25.17
N LEU A 72 2.82 3.22 -24.89
CA LEU A 72 2.89 4.34 -25.83
C LEU A 72 4.35 4.76 -25.98
N PRO A 73 4.83 5.02 -27.21
CA PRO A 73 6.21 5.48 -27.43
C PRO A 73 6.42 6.90 -26.86
N GLY A 74 7.68 7.25 -26.56
CA GLY A 74 8.01 8.53 -25.91
C GLY A 74 7.64 9.80 -26.66
N ASP A 75 7.41 9.72 -27.98
CA ASP A 75 6.93 10.80 -28.84
C ASP A 75 5.40 11.00 -28.82
N SER A 76 4.68 10.21 -28.01
CA SER A 76 3.22 10.33 -27.83
C SER A 76 2.80 11.61 -27.10
N CYS A 77 3.74 12.25 -26.41
CA CYS A 77 3.53 13.54 -25.74
C CYS A 77 3.86 14.72 -26.67
N SER A 78 3.29 15.88 -26.36
CA SER A 78 3.52 17.14 -27.06
C SER A 78 4.98 17.63 -26.92
N ASP A 79 5.46 18.38 -27.92
CA ASP A 79 6.86 18.85 -28.01
C ASP A 79 7.23 19.89 -26.92
N ASP A 80 6.22 20.45 -26.27
CA ASP A 80 6.37 21.40 -25.16
C ASP A 80 6.51 20.73 -23.79
N LEU A 81 6.44 19.40 -23.70
CA LEU A 81 6.73 18.67 -22.47
C LEU A 81 8.19 18.91 -22.04
N ARG A 82 8.38 19.29 -20.78
CA ARG A 82 9.70 19.41 -20.14
C ARG A 82 9.72 18.57 -18.88
N LEU A 83 10.65 17.63 -18.81
CA LEU A 83 10.81 16.69 -17.71
C LEU A 83 12.08 16.95 -16.93
N HIS A 84 11.96 16.89 -15.62
CA HIS A 84 13.08 16.98 -14.70
C HIS A 84 12.99 15.88 -13.65
N VAL A 85 14.15 15.38 -13.25
CA VAL A 85 14.29 14.45 -12.13
C VAL A 85 15.20 15.06 -11.08
N GLN A 86 14.84 14.89 -9.81
CA GLN A 86 15.63 15.32 -8.68
C GLN A 86 15.75 14.19 -7.66
N TRP A 87 16.97 13.91 -7.19
CA TRP A 87 17.23 12.89 -6.19
C TRP A 87 18.31 13.33 -5.19
N ALA A 88 18.38 12.62 -4.07
CA ALA A 88 19.35 12.90 -3.03
C ALA A 88 20.79 12.58 -3.52
N PRO A 89 21.82 13.32 -3.05
CA PRO A 89 23.21 12.95 -3.30
C PRO A 89 23.53 11.58 -2.71
N THR A 90 24.31 10.78 -3.42
CA THR A 90 24.98 9.60 -2.87
C THR A 90 25.95 10.06 -1.78
N ALA A 91 25.81 9.52 -0.56
CA ALA A 91 26.77 9.82 0.51
C ALA A 91 28.18 9.42 0.04
N ALA A 92 29.12 10.37 0.07
CA ALA A 92 30.51 10.13 -0.29
C ALA A 92 31.11 9.00 0.55
N GLY A 93 32.03 8.23 -0.04
CA GLY A 93 32.69 7.08 0.59
C GLY A 93 33.47 7.44 1.88
N PRO A 94 34.05 6.44 2.58
CA PRO A 94 34.56 6.57 3.95
C PRO A 94 35.78 7.51 4.12
N GLY A 95 36.25 8.17 3.06
CA GLY A 95 37.46 8.99 3.06
C GLY A 95 37.24 10.50 3.22
N GLY A 96 35.98 10.98 3.22
CA GLY A 96 35.69 12.39 3.51
C GLY A 96 35.72 12.61 5.03
N GLY A 97 36.77 13.24 5.53
CA GLY A 97 36.95 13.53 6.95
C GLY A 97 35.67 14.09 7.56
N ALA A 98 35.11 13.35 8.52
CA ALA A 98 34.01 13.83 9.33
C ALA A 98 34.46 15.10 10.06
N GLU A 99 33.99 16.27 9.62
CA GLU A 99 33.99 17.44 10.49
C GLU A 99 33.23 17.05 11.76
N ARG A 100 33.99 16.82 12.81
CA ARG A 100 33.49 16.62 14.17
C ARG A 100 32.65 17.83 14.54
N GLY A 101 31.34 17.61 14.64
CA GLY A 101 30.41 18.51 15.31
C GLY A 101 29.33 19.05 14.39
N ARG A 102 28.21 18.35 14.31
CA ARG A 102 26.87 18.91 14.03
C ARG A 102 25.82 17.81 14.26
N PRO A 103 25.03 17.86 15.36
CA PRO A 103 23.93 16.91 15.55
C PRO A 103 22.90 17.11 14.44
N GLY A 104 22.46 16.00 13.85
CA GLY A 104 21.38 15.96 12.86
C GLY A 104 20.04 16.33 13.47
N LEU A 105 19.14 16.85 12.63
CA LEU A 105 17.71 17.10 12.82
C LEU A 105 17.25 17.06 14.28
N CYS A 106 17.12 18.24 14.88
CA CYS A 106 16.44 18.44 16.14
C CYS A 106 15.07 17.75 16.11
N THR A 107 14.91 16.70 16.90
CA THR A 107 13.59 16.38 17.47
C THR A 107 13.18 17.62 18.28
N PRO A 108 12.06 18.30 17.99
CA PRO A 108 11.61 19.35 18.88
C PRO A 108 11.31 18.67 20.22
N GLN A 109 12.02 19.09 21.27
CA GLN A 109 11.55 18.91 22.63
C GLN A 109 10.23 19.69 22.71
N CYS A 110 9.11 18.98 22.81
CA CYS A 110 7.86 19.62 23.16
C CYS A 110 8.02 20.30 24.54
N ALA A 111 7.50 21.52 24.62
CA ALA A 111 7.34 22.39 25.79
C ALA A 111 8.54 23.25 26.22
N SER A 112 8.64 24.45 25.63
CA SER A 112 9.06 25.67 26.36
C SER A 112 8.47 26.91 25.66
N LEU A 113 7.62 27.65 26.38
CA LEU A 113 6.97 28.91 25.98
C LEU A 113 7.95 30.08 26.12
N GLU A 114 8.97 30.20 25.28
CA GLU A 114 9.72 31.46 25.12
C GLU A 114 10.31 31.56 23.69
N PRO A 115 10.17 32.70 22.97
CA PRO A 115 10.69 32.85 21.62
C PRO A 115 12.21 33.11 21.63
N GLY A 116 13.00 32.14 21.14
CA GLY A 116 14.41 32.36 20.79
C GLY A 116 14.60 32.91 19.36
N PRO A 117 15.77 33.49 19.04
CA PRO A 117 16.03 34.09 17.72
C PRO A 117 15.99 33.05 16.58
N PRO A 118 15.66 33.45 15.34
CA PRO A 118 15.46 32.53 14.23
C PRO A 118 16.78 31.84 13.84
N ALA A 119 16.80 30.51 13.92
CA ALA A 119 17.90 29.70 13.41
C ALA A 119 17.87 29.68 11.87
N PRO A 120 19.02 29.75 11.17
CA PRO A 120 19.06 29.64 9.72
C PRO A 120 18.63 28.23 9.28
N SER A 121 17.68 28.15 8.35
CA SER A 121 17.19 26.90 7.76
C SER A 121 18.34 26.19 7.03
N ARG A 122 18.78 25.04 7.56
CA ARG A 122 19.79 24.19 6.93
C ARG A 122 19.13 22.95 6.34
N GLY A 123 18.68 23.06 5.09
CA GLY A 123 18.18 21.93 4.29
C GLY A 123 19.29 20.95 3.89
N ARG A 124 18.91 19.71 3.55
CA ARG A 124 19.83 18.71 2.98
C ARG A 124 20.27 19.19 1.59
N PRO A 125 21.55 19.20 1.23
CA PRO A 125 21.95 19.65 -0.10
C PRO A 125 21.33 18.75 -1.17
N LEU A 126 20.40 19.29 -1.96
CA LEU A 126 19.78 18.60 -3.08
C LEU A 126 20.69 18.64 -4.31
N GLN A 127 20.66 17.58 -5.12
CA GLN A 127 21.22 17.69 -6.47
C GLN A 127 20.39 18.66 -7.32
N PRO A 128 21.03 19.33 -8.30
CA PRO A 128 20.31 20.14 -9.28
C PRO A 128 19.32 19.27 -10.05
N ARG A 129 18.21 19.87 -10.48
CA ARG A 129 17.22 19.22 -11.35
C ARG A 129 17.89 18.77 -12.65
N LEU A 130 17.81 17.47 -12.94
CA LEU A 130 18.41 16.86 -14.12
C LEU A 130 17.35 16.76 -15.23
N PRO A 131 17.64 17.21 -16.46
CA PRO A 131 16.72 17.06 -17.57
C PRO A 131 16.54 15.58 -17.92
N ALA A 132 15.30 15.21 -18.24
CA ALA A 132 14.95 13.86 -18.62
C ALA A 132 14.13 13.82 -19.91
N GLU A 133 14.05 12.64 -20.51
CA GLU A 133 13.22 12.35 -21.67
C GLU A 133 12.33 11.15 -21.39
N LEU A 134 11.11 11.19 -21.93
CA LEU A 134 10.19 10.06 -21.88
C LEU A 134 10.64 9.01 -22.89
N LEU A 135 10.94 7.80 -22.42
CA LEU A 135 11.28 6.69 -23.31
C LEU A 135 10.01 5.99 -23.78
N LEU A 136 9.10 5.71 -22.85
CA LEU A 136 7.78 5.15 -23.12
C LEU A 136 6.87 5.31 -21.90
N LEU A 137 5.56 5.30 -22.16
CA LEU A 137 4.53 5.00 -21.16
C LEU A 137 4.18 3.52 -21.27
N LEU A 138 4.03 2.84 -20.15
CA LEU A 138 3.65 1.43 -20.11
C LEU A 138 2.50 1.19 -19.15
N SER A 139 1.67 0.22 -19.52
CA SER A 139 0.64 -0.36 -18.68
C SER A 139 1.05 -1.79 -18.31
N CYS A 140 0.58 -2.29 -17.17
CA CYS A 140 0.68 -3.71 -16.83
C CYS A 140 -0.66 -4.41 -17.10
N PRO A 141 -0.80 -5.19 -18.19
CA PRO A 141 -2.08 -5.82 -18.53
C PRO A 141 -2.58 -6.76 -17.43
N ALA A 142 -1.66 -7.48 -16.78
CA ALA A 142 -1.99 -8.38 -15.69
C ALA A 142 -2.51 -7.62 -14.45
N PHE A 143 -2.03 -6.40 -14.17
CA PHE A 143 -2.60 -5.54 -13.14
C PHE A 143 -4.04 -5.16 -13.49
N TRP A 144 -4.28 -4.66 -14.71
CA TRP A 144 -5.61 -4.24 -15.15
C TRP A 144 -6.64 -5.37 -15.19
N ALA A 145 -6.23 -6.57 -15.58
CA ALA A 145 -7.11 -7.74 -15.53
C ALA A 145 -7.60 -8.04 -14.11
N HIS A 146 -6.74 -7.84 -13.10
CA HIS A 146 -7.10 -8.01 -11.69
C HIS A 146 -7.89 -6.82 -11.15
N PHE A 147 -7.53 -5.60 -11.58
CA PHE A 147 -8.26 -4.39 -11.23
C PHE A 147 -9.71 -4.46 -11.71
N ALA A 148 -9.95 -4.76 -12.99
CA ALA A 148 -11.28 -4.90 -13.57
C ALA A 148 -12.10 -6.00 -12.86
N ARG A 149 -11.48 -7.11 -12.46
CA ARG A 149 -12.17 -8.19 -11.72
C ARG A 149 -12.61 -7.77 -10.31
N LEU A 150 -11.86 -6.89 -9.65
CA LEU A 150 -12.12 -6.50 -8.26
C LEU A 150 -12.94 -5.22 -8.12
N PHE A 151 -12.85 -4.34 -9.13
CA PHE A 151 -13.39 -2.99 -9.10
C PHE A 151 -14.27 -2.69 -10.31
N GLY A 152 -14.66 -3.67 -11.14
CA GLY A 152 -15.40 -3.44 -12.39
C GLY A 152 -16.90 -3.79 -12.38
N ASP A 153 -17.43 -4.37 -11.30
CA ASP A 153 -18.86 -4.71 -11.19
C ASP A 153 -19.71 -3.48 -10.76
N GLU A 154 -21.05 -3.54 -10.71
CA GLU A 154 -21.89 -2.37 -10.33
C GLU A 154 -21.56 -1.76 -8.93
N ALA A 155 -20.91 -2.51 -8.04
CA ALA A 155 -20.34 -1.99 -6.80
C ALA A 155 -19.11 -1.06 -7.00
N ALA A 156 -18.61 -0.93 -8.23
CA ALA A 156 -17.50 -0.08 -8.67
C ALA A 156 -17.76 1.40 -8.48
N GLU A 157 -19.03 1.84 -8.62
CA GLU A 157 -19.42 3.25 -8.50
C GLU A 157 -19.11 3.85 -7.12
N GLN A 158 -18.85 2.99 -6.13
CA GLN A 158 -18.48 3.41 -4.78
C GLN A 158 -16.98 3.64 -4.61
N TRP A 159 -16.14 3.18 -5.53
CA TRP A 159 -14.69 3.26 -5.40
C TRP A 159 -14.12 4.53 -6.00
N ARG A 160 -13.22 5.18 -5.26
CA ARG A 160 -12.40 6.29 -5.78
C ARG A 160 -10.94 6.09 -5.43
N PHE A 161 -10.08 6.41 -6.39
CA PHE A 161 -8.62 6.28 -6.30
C PHE A 161 -7.91 7.62 -6.44
N SER A 162 -8.59 8.69 -6.01
CA SER A 162 -8.07 10.06 -6.12
C SER A 162 -7.29 10.48 -4.87
N SER A 163 -6.30 11.34 -5.09
CA SER A 163 -5.56 12.07 -4.07
C SER A 163 -6.37 13.15 -3.36
N ALA A 164 -7.47 13.59 -3.97
CA ALA A 164 -8.29 14.69 -3.48
C ALA A 164 -9.30 14.22 -2.42
N ALA A 165 -9.57 15.06 -1.43
CA ALA A 165 -10.66 14.84 -0.48
C ALA A 165 -12.01 15.09 -1.18
N ARG A 166 -13.10 14.54 -0.64
CA ARG A 166 -14.45 14.70 -1.23
C ARG A 166 -14.89 16.15 -1.44
N ASP A 167 -14.34 17.08 -0.66
CA ASP A 167 -14.71 18.50 -0.67
C ASP A 167 -13.84 19.33 -1.62
N ASP A 168 -12.86 18.72 -2.29
CA ASP A 168 -12.06 19.38 -3.33
C ASP A 168 -12.87 19.42 -4.64
N GLU A 169 -12.99 20.59 -5.28
CA GLU A 169 -13.63 20.77 -6.59
C GLU A 169 -12.76 20.15 -7.71
N VAL A 170 -12.73 18.82 -7.81
CA VAL A 170 -12.14 18.10 -8.94
C VAL A 170 -13.23 17.89 -10.00
N SER A 171 -12.95 18.24 -11.24
CA SER A 171 -13.92 18.02 -12.33
C SER A 171 -14.10 16.53 -12.63
N GLU A 172 -15.28 16.14 -13.13
CA GLU A 172 -15.54 14.74 -13.53
C GLU A 172 -14.53 14.24 -14.57
N ASP A 173 -14.09 15.13 -15.46
CA ASP A 173 -13.08 14.85 -16.47
C ASP A 173 -11.70 14.54 -15.85
N GLU A 174 -11.29 15.28 -14.84
CA GLU A 174 -10.03 15.03 -14.12
C GLU A 174 -10.05 13.73 -13.32
N GLU A 175 -11.18 13.39 -12.69
CA GLU A 175 -11.35 12.11 -11.99
C GLU A 175 -11.30 10.93 -12.98
N ALA A 176 -11.95 11.06 -14.13
CA ALA A 176 -11.90 10.07 -15.19
C ALA A 176 -10.47 9.89 -15.73
N ASP A 177 -9.74 10.98 -15.96
CA ASP A 177 -8.35 10.94 -16.43
C ASP A 177 -7.40 10.28 -15.43
N GLN A 178 -7.56 10.56 -14.13
CA GLN A 178 -6.83 9.88 -13.07
C GLN A 178 -7.09 8.37 -13.10
N LEU A 179 -8.35 7.96 -13.28
CA LEU A 179 -8.72 6.57 -13.38
C LEU A 179 -8.12 5.90 -14.63
N ARG A 180 -8.19 6.54 -15.80
CA ARG A 180 -7.57 6.04 -17.05
C ARG A 180 -6.07 5.84 -16.88
N ALA A 181 -5.40 6.72 -16.15
CA ALA A 181 -3.95 6.70 -15.95
C ALA A 181 -3.47 5.87 -14.76
N LEU A 182 -4.37 5.38 -13.91
CA LEU A 182 -4.07 4.70 -12.63
C LEU A 182 -3.04 3.57 -12.78
N GLY A 183 -3.20 2.71 -13.78
CA GLY A 183 -2.29 1.59 -14.04
C GLY A 183 -1.14 1.88 -15.00
N TRP A 184 -0.88 3.16 -15.32
CA TRP A 184 0.14 3.58 -16.26
C TRP A 184 1.40 4.10 -15.55
N PHE A 185 2.56 3.78 -16.11
CA PHE A 185 3.88 4.15 -15.61
C PHE A 185 4.71 4.74 -16.73
N ALA A 186 5.67 5.60 -16.40
CA ALA A 186 6.58 6.22 -17.36
C ALA A 186 8.01 5.76 -17.10
N LEU A 187 8.68 5.27 -18.14
CA LEU A 187 10.11 4.99 -18.11
C LEU A 187 10.86 6.18 -18.72
N LEU A 188 11.81 6.74 -17.97
CA LEU A 188 12.53 7.96 -18.30
C LEU A 188 14.03 7.69 -18.47
N GLY A 189 14.63 8.38 -19.42
CA GLY A 189 16.08 8.53 -19.55
C GLY A 189 16.52 9.87 -18.98
N VAL A 190 17.48 9.87 -18.06
CA VAL A 190 18.02 11.09 -17.45
C VAL A 190 19.34 11.46 -18.12
N ARG A 191 19.47 12.71 -18.57
CA ARG A 191 20.68 13.19 -19.24
C ARG A 191 21.74 13.59 -18.21
N LEU A 192 22.67 12.68 -17.97
CA LEU A 192 23.82 12.89 -17.09
C LEU A 192 24.99 13.48 -17.89
N GLY A 193 25.66 14.50 -17.35
CA GLY A 193 26.90 15.01 -17.94
C GLY A 193 28.02 13.97 -17.86
N GLN A 194 28.91 13.91 -18.86
CA GLN A 194 29.97 12.89 -18.99
C GLN A 194 30.85 12.73 -17.74
N GLU A 195 31.09 13.81 -16.98
CA GLU A 195 31.90 13.79 -15.74
C GLU A 195 31.21 13.09 -14.55
N LYS A 196 29.86 13.02 -14.52
CA LYS A 196 29.10 12.43 -13.40
C LYS A 196 28.89 10.92 -13.52
N VAL A 197 29.19 10.32 -14.68
CA VAL A 197 28.81 8.93 -15.01
C VAL A 197 29.71 7.91 -14.29
N GLU A 198 30.97 8.25 -14.01
CA GLU A 198 31.94 7.33 -13.39
C GLU A 198 31.80 7.24 -11.87
N GLU A 199 31.42 8.33 -11.18
CA GLU A 199 31.28 8.36 -9.71
C GLU A 199 29.93 7.81 -9.19
N GLU A 200 28.86 7.82 -10.01
CA GLU A 200 27.49 7.51 -9.55
C GLU A 200 27.04 6.05 -9.79
N ARG A 201 27.94 5.08 -10.00
CA ARG A 201 27.55 3.65 -10.05
C ARG A 201 27.09 3.16 -8.66
N GLY A 202 25.83 3.41 -8.34
CA GLY A 202 25.13 2.87 -7.18
C GLY A 202 24.90 1.35 -7.29
N PRO A 203 24.50 0.69 -6.20
CA PRO A 203 24.17 -0.73 -6.23
C PRO A 203 23.02 -1.01 -7.20
N ALA A 204 23.10 -2.13 -7.93
CA ALA A 204 22.02 -2.56 -8.81
C ALA A 204 20.76 -2.84 -8.00
N MET A 205 19.63 -2.29 -8.44
CA MET A 205 18.35 -2.56 -7.81
C MET A 205 17.94 -4.02 -8.03
N ALA A 206 17.51 -4.68 -6.95
CA ALA A 206 16.92 -6.00 -7.00
C ALA A 206 15.40 -5.90 -6.96
N VAL A 207 14.72 -6.77 -7.71
CA VAL A 207 13.25 -6.86 -7.73
C VAL A 207 12.80 -8.17 -7.10
N SER A 208 11.85 -8.10 -6.17
CA SER A 208 11.23 -9.28 -5.58
C SER A 208 10.29 -9.94 -6.60
N PRO A 209 10.39 -11.26 -6.82
CA PRO A 209 9.43 -11.98 -7.65
C PRO A 209 8.00 -11.82 -7.12
N LEU A 210 7.02 -11.88 -8.02
CA LEU A 210 5.61 -11.86 -7.62
C LEU A 210 5.31 -13.05 -6.70
N GLY A 211 4.71 -12.77 -5.54
CA GLY A 211 4.41 -13.79 -4.52
C GLY A 211 5.58 -14.13 -3.59
N ALA A 212 6.78 -13.58 -3.79
CA ALA A 212 7.91 -13.84 -2.87
C ALA A 212 7.72 -13.22 -1.47
N VAL A 213 6.85 -12.22 -1.35
CA VAL A 213 6.54 -11.53 -0.10
C VAL A 213 5.17 -12.03 0.40
N PRO A 214 5.08 -12.67 1.58
CA PRO A 214 3.81 -13.16 2.11
C PRO A 214 2.95 -12.04 2.68
N LYS A 215 1.63 -12.26 2.75
CA LYS A 215 0.70 -11.34 3.44
C LYS A 215 1.12 -11.15 4.91
N GLY A 216 0.98 -9.92 5.41
CA GLY A 216 1.45 -9.52 6.74
C GLY A 216 2.95 -9.25 6.81
N ALA A 217 3.73 -9.49 5.74
CA ALA A 217 5.14 -9.13 5.73
C ALA A 217 5.32 -7.61 5.76
N PRO A 218 6.32 -7.10 6.51
CA PRO A 218 6.54 -5.67 6.63
C PRO A 218 7.08 -5.06 5.33
N LEU A 219 6.49 -3.93 4.94
CA LEU A 219 6.84 -3.14 3.76
C LEU A 219 7.27 -1.72 4.16
N LEU A 220 8.20 -1.16 3.40
CA LEU A 220 8.62 0.23 3.47
C LEU A 220 8.29 0.93 2.15
N VAL A 221 7.44 1.94 2.20
CA VAL A 221 7.16 2.83 1.07
C VAL A 221 8.11 4.02 1.16
N CYS A 222 8.74 4.37 0.03
CA CYS A 222 9.53 5.58 -0.12
C CYS A 222 8.94 6.40 -1.26
N GLY A 223 8.37 7.55 -0.91
CA GLY A 223 7.77 8.49 -1.84
C GLY A 223 8.11 9.93 -1.47
N SER A 224 7.90 10.84 -2.40
CA SER A 224 8.20 12.26 -2.28
C SER A 224 6.93 13.07 -2.55
N PRO A 225 5.98 13.07 -1.61
CA PRO A 225 4.73 13.81 -1.77
C PRO A 225 5.01 15.29 -2.01
N PHE A 226 4.24 15.95 -2.86
CA PHE A 226 4.40 17.38 -3.15
C PHE A 226 5.84 17.78 -3.58
N GLY A 227 6.58 16.87 -4.20
CA GLY A 227 8.00 17.03 -4.48
C GLY A 227 8.34 18.24 -5.36
N ALA A 228 7.41 18.72 -6.19
CA ALA A 228 7.60 19.96 -6.94
C ALA A 228 7.60 21.24 -6.07
N PHE A 229 6.87 21.24 -4.95
CA PHE A 229 6.67 22.41 -4.08
C PHE A 229 7.75 22.53 -3.01
N GLY A 230 8.25 21.41 -2.49
CA GLY A 230 9.22 21.39 -1.39
C GLY A 230 10.08 20.14 -1.37
N PRO A 231 10.93 19.89 -2.38
CA PRO A 231 11.77 18.69 -2.44
C PRO A 231 12.72 18.61 -1.24
N ASP A 232 13.14 19.74 -0.66
CA ASP A 232 14.00 19.77 0.53
C ASP A 232 13.35 19.16 1.77
N ILE A 233 12.02 19.15 1.81
CA ILE A 233 11.22 18.71 2.96
C ILE A 233 10.68 17.30 2.74
N PHE A 234 10.18 17.02 1.53
CA PHE A 234 9.39 15.82 1.27
C PHE A 234 10.14 14.71 0.54
N LEU A 235 11.32 14.98 -0.02
CA LEU A 235 12.10 13.97 -0.74
C LEU A 235 12.38 12.75 0.15
N ASN A 236 12.03 11.57 -0.38
CA ASN A 236 12.21 10.28 0.29
C ASN A 236 11.53 10.19 1.66
N THR A 237 10.30 10.69 1.75
CA THR A 237 9.42 10.42 2.89
C THR A 237 9.16 8.92 2.98
N LEU A 238 9.36 8.37 4.17
CA LEU A 238 9.23 6.94 4.44
C LEU A 238 7.94 6.63 5.20
N SER A 239 7.21 5.62 4.74
CA SER A 239 6.03 5.09 5.42
C SER A 239 6.16 3.57 5.57
N CYS A 240 5.76 3.04 6.72
CA CYS A 240 5.84 1.62 7.01
C CYS A 240 4.43 1.03 7.11
N GLY A 241 4.29 -0.20 6.65
CA GLY A 241 3.06 -0.98 6.76
C GLY A 241 3.36 -2.46 6.52
N VAL A 242 2.33 -3.22 6.14
CA VAL A 242 2.46 -4.62 5.76
C VAL A 242 1.88 -4.86 4.37
N LEU A 243 2.27 -5.98 3.74
CA LEU A 243 1.56 -6.48 2.56
C LEU A 243 0.18 -6.97 3.02
N SER A 244 -0.83 -6.10 2.91
CA SER A 244 -2.16 -6.35 3.46
C SER A 244 -2.94 -7.37 2.65
N ASN A 245 -2.92 -7.28 1.33
CA ASN A 245 -3.60 -8.26 0.47
C ASN A 245 -2.93 -8.33 -0.92
N VAL A 246 -3.21 -9.41 -1.66
CA VAL A 246 -2.60 -9.75 -2.95
C VAL A 246 -3.66 -10.33 -3.87
N ALA A 247 -3.77 -9.79 -5.08
CA ALA A 247 -4.55 -10.33 -6.17
C ALA A 247 -3.74 -10.25 -7.47
N GLY A 248 -2.90 -11.26 -7.72
CA GLY A 248 -1.93 -11.20 -8.81
C GLY A 248 -1.00 -9.99 -8.63
N PRO A 249 -0.73 -9.19 -9.68
CA PRO A 249 0.10 -7.97 -9.58
C PRO A 249 -0.52 -6.82 -8.78
N LEU A 250 -1.80 -6.89 -8.45
CA LEU A 250 -2.49 -5.87 -7.65
C LEU A 250 -2.26 -6.17 -6.17
N LEU A 251 -1.55 -5.29 -5.48
CA LEU A 251 -1.25 -5.45 -4.05
C LEU A 251 -1.84 -4.30 -3.26
N LEU A 252 -2.11 -4.55 -1.97
CA LEU A 252 -2.57 -3.55 -1.01
C LEU A 252 -1.63 -3.49 0.17
N THR A 253 -1.41 -2.29 0.69
CA THR A 253 -0.69 -2.03 1.94
C THR A 253 -1.47 -1.07 2.81
N ASP A 254 -1.35 -1.20 4.12
CA ASP A 254 -1.85 -0.23 5.10
C ASP A 254 -0.85 0.89 5.42
N ALA A 255 0.31 0.89 4.76
CA ALA A 255 1.26 2.00 4.83
C ALA A 255 0.58 3.29 4.38
N ARG A 256 0.55 4.30 5.26
CA ARG A 256 -0.11 5.57 4.98
C ARG A 256 0.73 6.40 4.02
N CYS A 257 0.23 6.55 2.80
CA CYS A 257 0.86 7.33 1.75
C CYS A 257 0.08 8.63 1.53
N LEU A 258 0.78 9.68 1.10
CA LEU A 258 0.20 10.99 0.80
C LEU A 258 0.08 11.20 -0.71
N PRO A 259 -0.82 12.08 -1.18
CA PRO A 259 -0.80 12.58 -2.55
C PRO A 259 0.60 12.98 -3.04
N GLY A 260 0.96 12.61 -4.27
CA GLY A 260 2.29 12.82 -4.86
C GLY A 260 3.28 11.66 -4.61
N THR A 261 2.89 10.66 -3.81
CA THR A 261 3.69 9.44 -3.62
C THR A 261 3.54 8.42 -4.75
N GLU A 262 2.64 8.64 -5.71
CA GLU A 262 2.44 7.80 -6.89
C GLU A 262 3.76 7.61 -7.63
N GLY A 263 4.06 6.37 -8.01
CA GLY A 263 5.35 5.98 -8.60
C GLY A 263 6.46 5.78 -7.58
N GLY A 264 6.22 6.01 -6.29
CA GLY A 264 7.14 5.73 -5.20
C GLY A 264 7.40 4.24 -5.04
N GLY A 265 8.62 3.88 -4.65
CA GLY A 265 9.04 2.49 -4.51
C GLY A 265 8.57 1.87 -3.20
N VAL A 266 8.14 0.61 -3.26
CA VAL A 266 7.79 -0.20 -2.10
C VAL A 266 8.80 -1.32 -1.93
N PHE A 267 9.44 -1.39 -0.78
CA PHE A 267 10.58 -2.25 -0.50
C PHE A 267 10.27 -3.22 0.63
N THR A 268 10.78 -4.45 0.52
CA THR A 268 10.70 -5.42 1.61
C THR A 268 11.81 -5.17 2.64
N ALA A 269 11.51 -5.45 3.91
CA ALA A 269 12.52 -5.52 4.97
C ALA A 269 13.45 -6.73 4.81
N ARG A 270 12.99 -7.80 4.15
CA ARG A 270 13.72 -9.08 4.00
C ARG A 270 13.39 -9.77 2.66
N PRO A 271 14.37 -9.97 1.77
CA PRO A 271 15.72 -9.40 1.83
C PRO A 271 15.65 -7.87 1.78
N ALA A 272 16.44 -7.20 2.61
CA ALA A 272 16.31 -5.76 2.80
C ALA A 272 16.57 -4.98 1.51
N GLY A 273 15.65 -4.10 1.13
CA GLY A 273 15.83 -3.15 0.04
C GLY A 273 15.52 -3.68 -1.36
N ALA A 274 14.97 -4.89 -1.50
CA ALA A 274 14.44 -5.35 -2.77
C ALA A 274 13.11 -4.65 -3.09
N LEU A 275 12.95 -4.16 -4.31
CA LEU A 275 11.74 -3.50 -4.80
C LEU A 275 10.64 -4.55 -5.02
N VAL A 276 9.49 -4.35 -4.37
CA VAL A 276 8.32 -5.23 -4.43
C VAL A 276 7.29 -4.68 -5.42
N ALA A 277 7.04 -3.37 -5.34
CA ALA A 277 5.96 -2.71 -6.06
C ALA A 277 6.21 -1.21 -6.22
N LEU A 278 5.37 -0.56 -7.01
CA LEU A 278 5.24 0.90 -7.04
C LEU A 278 3.87 1.30 -6.50
N VAL A 279 3.83 2.47 -5.85
CA VAL A 279 2.57 3.11 -5.43
C VAL A 279 1.77 3.52 -6.67
N VAL A 280 0.53 3.05 -6.75
CA VAL A 280 -0.43 3.39 -7.81
C VAL A 280 -1.35 4.51 -7.33
N ALA A 281 -2.06 4.28 -6.23
CA ALA A 281 -2.90 5.28 -5.61
C ALA A 281 -2.69 5.29 -4.09
N PRO A 282 -2.28 6.43 -3.49
CA PRO A 282 -2.02 6.52 -2.06
C PRO A 282 -3.29 6.34 -1.23
N LEU A 283 -4.44 6.78 -1.76
CA LEU A 283 -5.72 6.79 -1.07
C LEU A 283 -6.75 5.98 -1.85
N CYS A 284 -7.31 4.96 -1.20
CA CYS A 284 -8.48 4.23 -1.69
C CYS A 284 -9.70 4.59 -0.84
N TRP A 285 -10.78 4.97 -1.51
CA TRP A 285 -12.05 5.31 -0.89
C TRP A 285 -13.13 4.34 -1.36
N LYS A 286 -14.02 3.93 -0.46
CA LYS A 286 -15.22 3.18 -0.82
C LYS A 286 -16.43 3.78 -0.12
N ALA A 287 -17.48 4.07 -0.89
CA ALA A 287 -18.71 4.70 -0.41
C ALA A 287 -18.46 5.99 0.38
N GLY A 288 -17.35 6.68 0.09
CA GLY A 288 -16.97 7.92 0.76
C GLY A 288 -16.13 7.81 2.01
N GLU A 289 -15.85 6.59 2.46
CA GLU A 289 -14.94 6.40 3.57
C GLU A 289 -13.56 6.02 3.04
N TRP A 290 -12.54 6.64 3.62
CA TRP A 290 -11.17 6.17 3.41
C TRP A 290 -11.05 4.77 3.99
N VAL A 291 -10.54 3.88 3.16
CA VAL A 291 -10.44 2.45 3.45
C VAL A 291 -9.26 2.14 4.36
N GLY A 292 -8.24 3.00 4.40
CA GLY A 292 -6.99 2.71 5.10
C GLY A 292 -5.96 1.93 4.26
N PHE A 293 -6.21 1.76 2.96
CA PHE A 293 -5.29 1.08 2.04
C PHE A 293 -4.71 2.02 0.99
N THR A 294 -3.48 1.70 0.59
CA THR A 294 -2.78 2.20 -0.58
C THR A 294 -2.72 1.08 -1.64
N LEU A 295 -3.06 1.41 -2.88
CA LEU A 295 -3.04 0.52 -4.02
C LEU A 295 -1.64 0.49 -4.65
N LEU A 296 -1.15 -0.71 -4.95
CA LEU A 296 0.19 -0.94 -5.50
C LEU A 296 0.15 -1.82 -6.75
N CYS A 297 1.14 -1.63 -7.63
CA CYS A 297 1.42 -2.52 -8.76
C CYS A 297 2.75 -3.24 -8.54
N ALA A 298 2.73 -4.57 -8.56
CA ALA A 298 3.92 -5.39 -8.38
C ALA A 298 4.99 -5.09 -9.45
N ALA A 299 6.22 -4.87 -9.01
CA ALA A 299 7.30 -4.39 -9.87
C ALA A 299 7.76 -5.46 -10.88
N ALA A 300 7.82 -6.73 -10.47
CA ALA A 300 8.26 -7.83 -11.35
C ALA A 300 7.45 -7.95 -12.67
N PRO A 301 6.12 -8.12 -12.65
CA PRO A 301 5.33 -8.17 -13.89
C PRO A 301 5.37 -6.86 -14.68
N LEU A 302 5.50 -5.71 -14.01
CA LEU A 302 5.67 -4.42 -14.67
C LEU A 302 6.99 -4.35 -15.46
N PHE A 303 8.11 -4.80 -14.87
CA PHE A 303 9.39 -4.84 -15.58
C PHE A 303 9.41 -5.87 -16.71
N ARG A 304 8.65 -6.97 -16.60
CA ARG A 304 8.45 -7.88 -17.73
C ARG A 304 7.76 -7.16 -18.90
N ALA A 305 6.66 -6.45 -18.62
CA ALA A 305 5.97 -5.64 -19.62
C ALA A 305 6.87 -4.54 -20.22
N ALA A 306 7.68 -3.86 -19.39
CA ALA A 306 8.65 -2.86 -19.82
C ALA A 306 9.70 -3.44 -20.78
N ARG A 307 10.26 -4.61 -20.47
CA ARG A 307 11.22 -5.29 -21.35
C ARG A 307 10.61 -5.66 -22.68
N ASP A 308 9.37 -6.16 -22.67
CA ASP A 308 8.67 -6.54 -23.90
C ASP A 308 8.32 -5.32 -24.76
N ALA A 309 7.93 -4.20 -24.15
CA ALA A 309 7.72 -2.93 -24.84
C ALA A 309 9.01 -2.40 -25.47
N LEU A 310 10.11 -2.34 -24.70
CA LEU A 310 11.41 -1.87 -25.19
C LEU A 310 11.96 -2.70 -26.36
N ARG A 311 11.72 -4.03 -26.38
CA ARG A 311 12.11 -4.90 -27.49
C ARG A 311 11.33 -4.65 -28.78
N ARG A 312 10.15 -4.01 -28.69
CA ARG A 312 9.32 -3.65 -29.84
C ARG A 312 9.67 -2.26 -30.39
N LEU A 313 10.46 -1.48 -29.65
CA LEU A 313 10.97 -0.18 -30.07
C LEU A 313 12.27 -0.34 -30.89
N PRO A 314 12.74 0.70 -31.61
CA PRO A 314 13.96 0.64 -32.42
C PRO A 314 15.20 0.16 -31.63
N LEU A 315 16.21 -0.36 -32.34
CA LEU A 315 17.38 -1.05 -31.76
C LEU A 315 18.09 -0.33 -30.60
N SER A 316 18.10 1.00 -30.58
CA SER A 316 18.67 1.80 -29.48
C SER A 316 17.92 1.62 -28.15
N ALA A 317 16.61 1.39 -28.19
CA ALA A 317 15.76 1.14 -27.02
C ALA A 317 15.83 -0.32 -26.56
N ALA A 318 16.07 -1.28 -27.46
CA ALA A 318 16.18 -2.70 -27.12
C ALA A 318 17.37 -2.98 -26.17
N ALA A 319 18.47 -2.23 -26.30
CA ALA A 319 19.61 -2.31 -25.38
C ALA A 319 19.25 -1.91 -23.94
N LEU A 320 18.30 -0.99 -23.75
CA LEU A 320 17.83 -0.55 -22.43
C LEU A 320 17.07 -1.67 -21.69
N ALA A 321 16.47 -2.62 -22.42
CA ALA A 321 15.76 -3.74 -21.80
C ALA A 321 16.69 -4.62 -20.94
N ALA A 322 17.96 -4.72 -21.33
CA ALA A 322 18.99 -5.47 -20.57
C ALA A 322 19.44 -4.73 -19.29
N LEU A 323 19.18 -3.42 -19.20
CA LEU A 323 19.53 -2.58 -18.06
C LEU A 323 18.42 -2.54 -17.00
N LEU A 324 17.24 -3.08 -17.31
CA LEU A 324 16.13 -3.13 -16.36
C LEU A 324 16.42 -4.15 -15.23
N PRO A 325 16.19 -3.76 -13.95
CA PRO A 325 16.49 -4.55 -12.76
C PRO A 325 16.04 -6.02 -12.83
N PRO A 326 16.93 -7.01 -12.66
CA PRO A 326 16.54 -8.41 -12.70
C PRO A 326 15.66 -8.77 -11.51
N GLU A 327 14.82 -9.78 -11.69
CA GLU A 327 14.16 -10.44 -10.57
C GLU A 327 15.20 -11.27 -9.82
N VAL A 328 15.34 -11.05 -8.51
CA VAL A 328 16.33 -11.73 -7.67
C VAL A 328 15.59 -12.58 -6.65
N GLY A 329 15.78 -13.90 -6.73
CA GLY A 329 15.05 -14.88 -5.93
C GLY A 329 14.66 -16.08 -6.79
N VAL A 330 14.26 -17.18 -6.16
CA VAL A 330 13.85 -18.38 -6.89
C VAL A 330 12.46 -18.12 -7.51
N PRO A 331 12.28 -18.21 -8.84
CA PRO A 331 10.94 -18.18 -9.44
C PRO A 331 10.22 -19.46 -9.01
N TRP A 332 9.04 -19.35 -8.37
CA TRP A 332 8.31 -20.55 -7.95
C TRP A 332 7.00 -20.72 -8.72
N GLY A 333 6.96 -21.83 -9.49
CA GLY A 333 5.78 -22.52 -9.99
C GLY A 333 5.39 -23.71 -9.09
N LEU A 334 5.54 -23.55 -7.78
CA LEU A 334 5.04 -24.46 -6.76
C LEU A 334 4.07 -23.62 -5.91
N PRO A 335 2.88 -24.14 -5.55
CA PRO A 335 1.86 -23.35 -4.87
C PRO A 335 2.46 -22.80 -3.59
N LEU A 336 2.64 -21.48 -3.55
CA LEU A 336 3.09 -20.80 -2.36
C LEU A 336 1.99 -21.07 -1.33
N ARG A 337 2.27 -21.95 -0.37
CA ARG A 337 1.58 -21.94 0.91
C ARG A 337 1.60 -20.47 1.34
N ASP A 338 0.44 -19.84 1.54
CA ASP A 338 0.34 -18.53 2.16
C ASP A 338 1.09 -18.59 3.50
N SER A 339 2.40 -18.36 3.48
CA SER A 339 3.28 -18.40 4.64
C SER A 339 3.23 -17.04 5.33
N GLY A 340 2.01 -16.49 5.42
CA GLY A 340 1.70 -15.45 6.37
C GLY A 340 1.89 -16.00 7.78
N PRO A 341 1.75 -15.14 8.80
CA PRO A 341 1.82 -15.60 10.17
C PRO A 341 0.84 -16.77 10.39
N PRO A 342 1.24 -17.90 11.02
CA PRO A 342 0.38 -19.07 11.15
C PRO A 342 -0.98 -18.77 11.78
N TRP A 343 -1.04 -17.79 12.68
CA TRP A 343 -2.26 -17.33 13.33
C TRP A 343 -3.25 -16.66 12.37
N ALA A 344 -2.81 -16.12 11.24
CA ALA A 344 -3.71 -15.49 10.27
C ALA A 344 -4.66 -16.49 9.62
N ALA A 345 -4.29 -17.77 9.59
CA ALA A 345 -5.15 -18.85 9.10
C ALA A 345 -6.34 -19.16 10.02
N ALA A 346 -6.36 -18.66 11.26
CA ALA A 346 -7.49 -18.82 12.19
C ALA A 346 -8.71 -17.95 11.81
N ALA A 347 -8.50 -16.94 10.97
CA ALA A 347 -9.58 -16.10 10.47
C ALA A 347 -10.38 -16.83 9.38
N VAL A 348 -11.70 -16.73 9.44
CA VAL A 348 -12.63 -17.33 8.47
C VAL A 348 -13.56 -16.27 7.89
N LEU A 349 -14.00 -16.49 6.65
CA LEU A 349 -15.08 -15.72 6.04
C LEU A 349 -16.39 -16.23 6.61
N VAL A 350 -17.30 -15.31 6.97
CA VAL A 350 -18.63 -15.64 7.44
C VAL A 350 -19.65 -14.97 6.53
N GLU A 351 -20.51 -15.76 5.90
CA GLU A 351 -21.52 -15.29 4.95
C GLU A 351 -22.93 -15.66 5.44
N CYS A 352 -23.83 -14.69 5.43
CA CYS A 352 -25.24 -14.84 5.78
C CYS A 352 -26.09 -14.15 4.70
N GLY A 353 -26.59 -14.92 3.74
CA GLY A 353 -27.30 -14.36 2.59
C GLY A 353 -26.37 -13.52 1.71
N THR A 354 -26.67 -12.23 1.56
CA THR A 354 -25.85 -11.26 0.82
C THR A 354 -24.86 -10.50 1.69
N VAL A 355 -24.94 -10.66 3.02
CA VAL A 355 -24.05 -10.01 3.99
C VAL A 355 -22.88 -10.93 4.26
N TRP A 356 -21.67 -10.37 4.35
CA TRP A 356 -20.51 -11.09 4.81
C TRP A 356 -19.70 -10.28 5.83
N GLY A 357 -18.92 -11.01 6.60
CA GLY A 357 -17.96 -10.49 7.54
C GLY A 357 -16.85 -11.52 7.77
N SER A 358 -16.18 -11.36 8.91
CA SER A 358 -15.10 -12.24 9.34
C SER A 358 -15.49 -12.96 10.61
N GLY A 359 -14.79 -14.04 10.90
CA GLY A 359 -14.91 -14.77 12.16
C GLY A 359 -13.56 -15.35 12.56
N VAL A 360 -13.53 -15.94 13.74
CA VAL A 360 -12.39 -16.72 14.22
C VAL A 360 -12.87 -18.09 14.70
N ALA A 361 -12.16 -19.15 14.31
CA ALA A 361 -12.39 -20.48 14.85
C ALA A 361 -11.87 -20.53 16.31
N VAL A 362 -12.76 -20.85 17.26
CA VAL A 362 -12.40 -20.99 18.69
C VAL A 362 -12.47 -22.45 19.16
N ALA A 363 -13.09 -23.32 18.37
CA ALA A 363 -13.05 -24.77 18.48
C ALA A 363 -13.25 -25.37 17.07
N PRO A 364 -13.03 -26.68 16.85
CA PRO A 364 -13.13 -27.29 15.51
C PRO A 364 -14.44 -26.99 14.78
N ARG A 365 -15.55 -26.84 15.52
CA ARG A 365 -16.89 -26.58 14.98
C ARG A 365 -17.51 -25.27 15.46
N LEU A 366 -16.74 -24.41 16.11
CA LEU A 366 -17.27 -23.17 16.69
C LEU A 366 -16.52 -21.97 16.16
N VAL A 367 -17.28 -21.03 15.61
CA VAL A 367 -16.77 -19.76 15.10
C VAL A 367 -17.43 -18.62 15.86
N VAL A 368 -16.62 -17.66 16.30
CA VAL A 368 -17.09 -16.39 16.86
C VAL A 368 -17.03 -15.33 15.78
N THR A 369 -18.08 -14.53 15.67
CA THR A 369 -18.23 -13.43 14.71
C THR A 369 -19.08 -12.30 15.29
N CYS A 370 -19.36 -11.26 14.50
CA CYS A 370 -20.27 -10.19 14.87
C CYS A 370 -21.73 -10.60 14.67
N ARG A 371 -22.61 -10.18 15.59
CA ARG A 371 -24.05 -10.46 15.47
C ARG A 371 -24.67 -9.76 14.25
N HIS A 372 -24.24 -8.56 13.89
CA HIS A 372 -24.76 -7.92 12.66
C HIS A 372 -24.37 -8.65 11.37
N VAL A 373 -23.35 -9.52 11.40
CA VAL A 373 -22.96 -10.39 10.28
C VAL A 373 -23.79 -11.67 10.27
N SER A 374 -24.11 -12.22 11.45
CA SER A 374 -24.86 -13.47 11.61
C SER A 374 -25.93 -13.31 12.71
N PRO A 375 -27.07 -12.67 12.39
CA PRO A 375 -28.13 -12.44 13.36
C PRO A 375 -28.79 -13.75 13.79
N ARG A 376 -29.46 -13.76 14.94
CA ARG A 376 -30.04 -15.00 15.52
C ARG A 376 -31.08 -15.65 14.61
N GLU A 377 -31.79 -14.83 13.86
CA GLU A 377 -32.84 -15.23 12.91
C GLU A 377 -32.25 -15.84 11.63
N ALA A 378 -30.93 -15.79 11.45
CA ALA A 378 -30.27 -16.40 10.30
C ALA A 378 -30.47 -17.92 10.31
N ALA A 379 -31.19 -18.42 9.30
CA ALA A 379 -31.48 -19.85 9.17
C ALA A 379 -30.21 -20.68 8.96
N ARG A 380 -29.23 -20.14 8.21
CA ARG A 380 -27.95 -20.80 7.89
C ARG A 380 -26.86 -19.77 7.67
N VAL A 381 -25.65 -20.09 8.11
CA VAL A 381 -24.43 -19.29 7.93
C VAL A 381 -23.42 -20.15 7.19
N LEU A 382 -22.77 -19.59 6.18
CA LEU A 382 -21.70 -20.26 5.45
C LEU A 382 -20.36 -19.74 5.96
N VAL A 383 -19.48 -20.64 6.39
CA VAL A 383 -18.14 -20.31 6.85
C VAL A 383 -17.12 -20.84 5.85
N ARG A 384 -16.16 -19.99 5.45
CA ARG A 384 -15.06 -20.42 4.58
C ARG A 384 -13.69 -20.19 5.21
N SER A 385 -12.86 -21.23 5.21
CA SER A 385 -11.42 -21.08 5.44
C SER A 385 -10.69 -20.91 4.10
N THR A 386 -9.54 -20.24 4.10
CA THR A 386 -8.69 -20.08 2.90
C THR A 386 -7.43 -20.92 2.91
N ILE A 387 -7.09 -21.56 4.04
CA ILE A 387 -5.84 -22.30 4.22
C ILE A 387 -6.15 -23.59 5.00
N PRO A 388 -5.61 -24.76 4.61
CA PRO A 388 -4.77 -25.07 3.44
C PRO A 388 -5.57 -25.47 2.18
N LYS A 389 -6.89 -25.70 2.29
CA LYS A 389 -7.83 -25.86 1.17
C LYS A 389 -9.04 -24.98 1.45
N SER A 390 -9.56 -24.31 0.43
CA SER A 390 -10.79 -23.55 0.58
C SER A 390 -11.95 -24.51 0.88
N VAL A 391 -12.33 -24.61 2.15
CA VAL A 391 -13.46 -25.41 2.61
C VAL A 391 -14.58 -24.46 2.97
N ALA A 392 -15.77 -24.76 2.48
CA ALA A 392 -16.99 -24.01 2.78
C ALA A 392 -17.93 -24.93 3.57
N ILE A 393 -18.19 -24.58 4.82
CA ILE A 393 -18.96 -25.39 5.77
C ILE A 393 -20.18 -24.59 6.21
N TRP A 394 -21.35 -25.22 6.17
CA TRP A 394 -22.57 -24.63 6.68
C TRP A 394 -22.64 -24.73 8.21
N GLY A 395 -23.33 -23.80 8.83
CA GLY A 395 -23.57 -23.79 10.26
C GLY A 395 -24.82 -23.02 10.65
N CYS A 396 -25.13 -23.07 11.94
CA CYS A 396 -26.27 -22.38 12.55
C CYS A 396 -25.80 -21.49 13.70
N VAL A 397 -26.46 -20.34 13.87
CA VAL A 397 -26.20 -19.44 14.99
C VAL A 397 -26.73 -20.10 16.27
N VAL A 398 -25.85 -20.45 17.20
CA VAL A 398 -26.20 -21.07 18.49
C VAL A 398 -26.29 -20.06 19.63
N PHE A 399 -25.66 -18.91 19.45
CA PHE A 399 -25.74 -17.79 20.38
C PHE A 399 -25.61 -16.47 19.61
N ALA A 400 -26.37 -15.46 20.02
CA ALA A 400 -26.16 -14.08 19.63
C ALA A 400 -26.53 -13.19 20.80
N THR A 401 -25.78 -12.11 20.99
CA THR A 401 -26.13 -11.09 21.98
C THR A 401 -27.47 -10.41 21.64
N GLN A 402 -28.13 -9.84 22.64
CA GLN A 402 -29.33 -9.04 22.42
C GLN A 402 -28.95 -7.72 21.73
N GLU A 403 -29.89 -7.10 21.01
CA GLU A 403 -29.65 -5.84 20.30
C GLU A 403 -29.24 -4.68 21.24
N THR A 404 -29.70 -4.72 22.49
CA THR A 404 -29.33 -3.75 23.54
C THR A 404 -27.97 -4.03 24.19
N CYS A 405 -27.33 -5.16 23.88
CA CYS A 405 -26.03 -5.51 24.42
C CYS A 405 -24.95 -4.66 23.76
N PRO A 406 -24.03 -4.04 24.53
CA PRO A 406 -22.91 -3.29 23.94
C PRO A 406 -21.94 -4.19 23.18
N TYR A 407 -21.94 -5.50 23.45
CA TYR A 407 -21.15 -6.48 22.72
C TYR A 407 -21.93 -6.99 21.53
N ASP A 408 -21.34 -6.86 20.34
CA ASP A 408 -21.93 -7.34 19.09
C ASP A 408 -21.33 -8.70 18.71
N ILE A 409 -21.77 -9.77 19.37
CA ILE A 409 -21.16 -11.11 19.25
C ILE A 409 -22.21 -12.15 18.87
N ALA A 410 -21.85 -13.02 17.94
CA ALA A 410 -22.57 -14.25 17.62
C ALA A 410 -21.61 -15.45 17.58
N VAL A 411 -22.14 -16.63 17.87
CA VAL A 411 -21.43 -17.91 17.81
C VAL A 411 -22.15 -18.81 16.82
N VAL A 412 -21.40 -19.33 15.87
CA VAL A 412 -21.87 -20.24 14.82
C VAL A 412 -21.34 -21.63 15.11
N SER A 413 -22.24 -22.62 15.17
CA SER A 413 -21.90 -24.03 15.22
C SER A 413 -21.93 -24.63 13.82
N LEU A 414 -20.85 -25.30 13.43
CA LEU A 414 -20.67 -25.85 12.09
C LEU A 414 -21.19 -27.29 11.98
N GLU A 415 -21.64 -27.64 10.77
CA GLU A 415 -22.10 -28.98 10.37
C GLU A 415 -20.93 -29.98 10.25
N GLU A 416 -19.71 -29.49 10.06
CA GLU A 416 -18.46 -30.25 9.93
C GLU A 416 -17.33 -29.53 10.67
N ASP A 417 -16.22 -30.24 10.89
CA ASP A 417 -15.03 -29.70 11.56
C ASP A 417 -14.21 -28.86 10.57
N LEU A 418 -13.69 -27.73 11.02
CA LEU A 418 -12.71 -26.92 10.30
C LEU A 418 -11.33 -27.59 10.41
N ASP A 419 -11.14 -28.66 9.67
CA ASP A 419 -9.85 -29.36 9.59
C ASP A 419 -8.74 -28.40 9.15
N ASP A 420 -7.56 -28.54 9.76
CA ASP A 420 -6.35 -27.76 9.49
C ASP A 420 -6.42 -26.24 9.77
N VAL A 421 -7.53 -25.73 10.33
CA VAL A 421 -7.62 -24.34 10.81
C VAL A 421 -7.07 -24.25 12.24
N PRO A 422 -6.03 -23.43 12.50
CA PRO A 422 -5.46 -23.32 13.84
C PRO A 422 -6.43 -22.64 14.80
N ILE A 423 -6.64 -23.26 15.96
CA ILE A 423 -7.37 -22.64 17.07
C ILE A 423 -6.39 -21.72 17.81
N PRO A 424 -6.61 -20.40 17.84
CA PRO A 424 -5.67 -19.48 18.45
C PRO A 424 -5.75 -19.53 19.97
N VAL A 425 -4.61 -19.31 20.62
CA VAL A 425 -4.52 -19.20 22.08
C VAL A 425 -4.98 -17.80 22.51
N PRO A 426 -6.00 -17.67 23.39
CA PRO A 426 -6.39 -16.37 23.94
C PRO A 426 -5.25 -15.72 24.73
N ALA A 427 -5.11 -14.41 24.62
CA ALA A 427 -4.17 -13.66 25.43
C ALA A 427 -4.68 -13.47 26.87
N GLU A 428 -3.80 -13.64 27.84
CA GLU A 428 -4.09 -13.39 29.26
C GLU A 428 -3.74 -11.96 29.68
N HIS A 429 -2.84 -11.31 28.94
CA HIS A 429 -2.28 -9.99 29.25
C HIS A 429 -2.39 -9.08 28.04
N PHE A 430 -2.71 -7.80 28.28
CA PHE A 430 -2.91 -6.77 27.27
C PHE A 430 -1.98 -5.61 27.55
N HIS A 431 -1.17 -5.21 26.57
CA HIS A 431 -0.17 -4.17 26.76
C HIS A 431 -0.40 -3.03 25.77
N GLU A 432 -0.82 -1.86 26.28
CA GLU A 432 -0.91 -0.66 25.45
C GLU A 432 0.44 -0.34 24.79
N GLY A 433 0.39 0.01 23.50
CA GLY A 433 1.55 0.20 22.65
C GLY A 433 2.12 -1.08 22.02
N GLU A 434 1.61 -2.28 22.36
CA GLU A 434 2.09 -3.52 21.72
C GLU A 434 1.69 -3.56 20.24
N ALA A 435 2.56 -4.14 19.41
CA ALA A 435 2.28 -4.30 17.98
C ALA A 435 1.24 -5.41 17.79
N VAL A 436 0.16 -5.09 17.08
CA VAL A 436 -0.97 -5.98 16.84
C VAL A 436 -1.34 -6.00 15.37
N SER A 437 -2.06 -7.04 14.97
CA SER A 437 -2.59 -7.17 13.63
C SER A 437 -4.03 -7.65 13.62
N VAL A 438 -4.83 -7.05 12.76
CA VAL A 438 -6.19 -7.47 12.44
C VAL A 438 -6.15 -8.35 11.20
N VAL A 439 -6.92 -9.43 11.21
CA VAL A 439 -7.15 -10.26 10.01
C VAL A 439 -8.63 -10.29 9.71
N GLY A 440 -9.00 -10.03 8.45
CA GLY A 440 -10.39 -10.06 8.06
C GLY A 440 -10.61 -10.20 6.57
N PHE A 441 -11.70 -10.86 6.20
CA PHE A 441 -12.21 -11.00 4.84
C PHE A 441 -12.95 -9.73 4.43
N GLY A 442 -12.16 -8.69 4.26
CA GLY A 442 -12.61 -7.34 4.03
C GLY A 442 -13.46 -7.07 2.80
N ILE A 443 -13.06 -6.03 2.12
CA ILE A 443 -13.84 -5.38 1.07
C ILE A 443 -14.00 -6.28 -0.16
N PHE A 444 -13.10 -7.25 -0.32
CA PHE A 444 -13.09 -8.21 -1.43
C PHE A 444 -13.65 -9.59 -1.06
N GLY A 445 -14.00 -9.83 0.21
CA GLY A 445 -14.55 -11.12 0.68
C GLY A 445 -13.80 -12.33 0.12
N GLN A 446 -14.52 -13.18 -0.61
CA GLN A 446 -13.97 -14.40 -1.23
C GLN A 446 -12.96 -14.12 -2.36
N ALA A 447 -12.99 -12.97 -3.02
CA ALA A 447 -12.20 -12.72 -4.23
C ALA A 447 -10.67 -12.64 -3.99
N CYS A 448 -10.24 -12.24 -2.79
CA CYS A 448 -8.83 -12.05 -2.45
C CYS A 448 -8.38 -12.74 -1.15
N GLY A 449 -9.28 -13.49 -0.48
CA GLY A 449 -9.04 -14.02 0.85
C GLY A 449 -8.84 -12.92 1.90
N PRO A 450 -8.32 -13.27 3.10
CA PRO A 450 -8.20 -12.31 4.18
C PRO A 450 -7.15 -11.23 3.88
N SER A 451 -7.45 -10.02 4.33
CA SER A 451 -6.53 -8.89 4.44
C SER A 451 -5.91 -8.88 5.84
N VAL A 452 -4.65 -8.44 5.94
CA VAL A 452 -3.96 -8.19 7.20
C VAL A 452 -3.68 -6.70 7.34
N THR A 453 -4.01 -6.11 8.47
CA THR A 453 -3.60 -4.75 8.83
C THR A 453 -2.81 -4.76 10.12
N SER A 454 -1.89 -3.82 10.28
CA SER A 454 -0.97 -3.70 11.40
C SER A 454 -1.16 -2.37 12.11
N GLY A 455 -0.93 -2.40 13.41
CA GLY A 455 -1.03 -1.21 14.24
C GLY A 455 -0.51 -1.48 15.63
N ILE A 456 -1.00 -0.69 16.59
CA ILE A 456 -0.77 -0.92 18.01
C ILE A 456 -2.09 -1.15 18.74
N LEU A 457 -2.02 -1.80 19.90
CA LEU A 457 -3.07 -1.74 20.89
C LEU A 457 -3.01 -0.36 21.55
N SER A 458 -3.93 0.53 21.19
CA SER A 458 -3.93 1.93 21.62
C SER A 458 -4.40 2.12 23.06
N ALA A 459 -5.43 1.38 23.46
CA ALA A 459 -6.01 1.48 24.79
C ALA A 459 -6.72 0.18 25.19
N VAL A 460 -6.70 -0.10 26.50
CA VAL A 460 -7.42 -1.21 27.12
C VAL A 460 -8.44 -0.63 28.11
N VAL A 461 -9.71 -0.60 27.73
CA VAL A 461 -10.78 -0.11 28.61
C VAL A 461 -11.14 -1.22 29.59
N GLN A 462 -11.12 -0.90 30.89
CA GLN A 462 -11.38 -1.85 31.96
C GLN A 462 -12.56 -1.42 32.83
N VAL A 463 -13.32 -2.40 33.33
CA VAL A 463 -14.33 -2.23 34.37
C VAL A 463 -14.02 -3.22 35.48
N ASN A 464 -13.85 -2.73 36.71
CA ASN A 464 -13.48 -3.54 37.88
C ASN A 464 -12.23 -4.40 37.66
N GLY A 465 -11.24 -3.88 36.94
CA GLY A 465 -9.99 -4.60 36.61
C GLY A 465 -10.12 -5.63 35.49
N THR A 466 -11.30 -5.80 34.89
CA THR A 466 -11.52 -6.71 33.76
C THR A 466 -11.49 -5.92 32.44
N PRO A 467 -10.70 -6.33 31.44
CA PRO A 467 -10.73 -5.71 30.12
C PRO A 467 -12.07 -5.97 29.44
N VAL A 468 -12.73 -4.90 29.02
CA VAL A 468 -14.06 -4.95 28.36
C VAL A 468 -14.03 -4.46 26.92
N MET A 469 -13.04 -3.64 26.54
CA MET A 469 -12.92 -3.14 25.17
C MET A 469 -11.47 -2.81 24.84
N LEU A 470 -11.05 -3.17 23.63
CA LEU A 470 -9.73 -2.88 23.10
C LEU A 470 -9.84 -1.85 21.97
N GLN A 471 -8.97 -0.85 21.98
CA GLN A 471 -8.86 0.11 20.89
C GLN A 471 -7.54 -0.12 20.16
N THR A 472 -7.56 -0.15 18.83
CA THR A 472 -6.36 -0.35 18.02
C THR A 472 -6.26 0.69 16.90
N THR A 473 -5.04 0.98 16.46
CA THR A 473 -4.80 1.80 15.27
C THR A 473 -4.88 1.01 13.96
N CYS A 474 -5.09 -0.31 14.00
CA CYS A 474 -5.25 -1.12 12.80
C CYS A 474 -6.39 -0.59 11.93
N ALA A 475 -6.20 -0.55 10.62
CA ALA A 475 -7.28 -0.23 9.71
C ALA A 475 -8.32 -1.36 9.74
N VAL A 476 -9.57 -1.01 10.02
CA VAL A 476 -10.74 -1.91 10.01
C VAL A 476 -11.72 -1.39 8.96
N HIS A 477 -12.08 -2.27 8.03
CA HIS A 477 -13.03 -1.97 6.95
C HIS A 477 -14.25 -2.88 7.04
N SER A 478 -15.34 -2.51 6.36
CA SER A 478 -16.49 -3.39 6.16
C SER A 478 -16.02 -4.76 5.64
N GLY A 479 -16.60 -5.84 6.17
CA GLY A 479 -16.15 -7.22 5.95
C GLY A 479 -15.10 -7.71 6.96
N SER A 480 -14.37 -6.84 7.67
CA SER A 480 -13.49 -7.27 8.79
C SER A 480 -14.28 -7.59 10.06
N SER A 481 -15.54 -7.15 10.14
CA SER A 481 -16.35 -7.28 11.33
C SER A 481 -16.44 -8.72 11.79
N GLY A 482 -16.14 -8.95 13.07
CA GLY A 482 -16.08 -10.29 13.66
C GLY A 482 -14.72 -10.99 13.53
N GLY A 483 -13.77 -10.42 12.79
CA GLY A 483 -12.43 -10.95 12.63
C GLY A 483 -11.56 -10.86 13.90
N PRO A 484 -10.46 -11.61 13.96
CA PRO A 484 -9.56 -11.61 15.11
C PRO A 484 -8.55 -10.46 15.13
N LEU A 485 -8.18 -10.04 16.35
CA LEU A 485 -7.03 -9.19 16.68
C LEU A 485 -5.93 -10.03 17.33
N PHE A 486 -4.74 -10.05 16.76
CA PHE A 486 -3.60 -10.82 17.24
C PHE A 486 -2.46 -9.95 17.74
N SER A 487 -1.74 -10.43 18.75
CA SER A 487 -0.43 -9.86 19.10
C SER A 487 0.62 -10.32 18.11
N ASN A 488 1.38 -9.38 17.53
CA ASN A 488 2.42 -9.70 16.55
C ASN A 488 3.63 -10.39 17.19
N HIS A 489 3.77 -10.29 18.51
CA HIS A 489 4.87 -10.91 19.25
C HIS A 489 4.58 -12.36 19.64
N SER A 490 3.43 -12.61 20.27
CA SER A 490 3.07 -13.95 20.76
C SER A 490 2.26 -14.76 19.77
N GLY A 491 1.54 -14.11 18.85
CA GLY A 491 0.53 -14.76 18.00
C GLY A 491 -0.78 -15.09 18.73
N ASN A 492 -0.94 -14.63 19.98
CA ASN A 492 -2.15 -14.88 20.76
C ASN A 492 -3.30 -13.98 20.31
N LEU A 493 -4.52 -14.50 20.44
CA LEU A 493 -5.77 -13.78 20.16
C LEU A 493 -6.06 -12.80 21.31
N LEU A 494 -6.01 -11.50 21.01
CA LEU A 494 -6.34 -10.44 21.95
C LEU A 494 -7.84 -10.17 21.98
N GLY A 495 -8.52 -10.25 20.85
CA GLY A 495 -9.95 -9.91 20.79
C GLY A 495 -10.63 -10.33 19.50
N VAL A 496 -11.95 -10.27 19.54
CA VAL A 496 -12.89 -10.59 18.46
C VAL A 496 -13.94 -9.49 18.37
N GLY A 497 -14.74 -9.48 17.31
CA GLY A 497 -15.83 -8.50 17.20
C GLY A 497 -15.34 -7.09 16.84
N LEU A 498 -14.41 -7.01 15.89
CA LEU A 498 -13.85 -5.74 15.42
C LEU A 498 -14.94 -4.88 14.77
N VAL A 499 -15.10 -3.64 15.24
CA VAL A 499 -16.01 -2.66 14.63
C VAL A 499 -15.28 -1.34 14.48
N LYS A 500 -15.49 -0.66 13.34
CA LYS A 500 -14.97 0.68 13.11
C LYS A 500 -15.77 1.68 13.97
N ALA A 501 -15.08 2.51 14.75
CA ALA A 501 -15.73 3.47 15.64
C ALA A 501 -16.63 4.51 14.93
N SER A 502 -16.39 4.83 13.65
CA SER A 502 -17.29 5.70 12.87
C SER A 502 -18.63 5.04 12.56
N GLN A 503 -18.71 3.70 12.65
CA GLN A 503 -19.90 2.91 12.38
C GLN A 503 -20.65 2.51 13.66
N THR A 504 -20.12 2.86 14.84
CA THR A 504 -20.87 2.70 16.10
C THR A 504 -21.86 3.86 16.24
N PRO A 505 -23.17 3.59 16.49
CA PRO A 505 -24.15 4.65 16.70
C PRO A 505 -23.71 5.52 17.88
N LYS A 506 -23.69 6.85 17.67
CA LYS A 506 -23.43 7.79 18.77
C LYS A 506 -24.52 7.58 19.84
N PRO A 507 -24.16 7.54 21.14
CA PRO A 507 -25.17 7.50 22.18
C PRO A 507 -26.09 8.70 22.00
N THR A 508 -27.37 8.47 21.76
CA THR A 508 -28.37 9.52 21.77
C THR A 508 -28.47 10.04 23.20
N GLU A 509 -28.34 11.36 23.39
CA GLU A 509 -28.62 12.03 24.66
C GLU A 509 -30.12 11.90 25.00
N SER A 510 -30.54 10.73 25.45
CA SER A 510 -31.87 10.46 25.96
C SER A 510 -31.74 9.68 27.25
N GLY A 511 -31.33 10.39 28.30
CA GLY A 511 -31.04 9.80 29.61
C GLY A 511 -30.85 10.85 30.70
N LYS A 512 -31.68 11.90 30.70
CA LYS A 512 -31.99 12.65 31.92
C LYS A 512 -33.46 12.40 32.21
N ALA A 513 -33.72 11.46 33.11
CA ALA A 513 -34.92 11.41 33.92
C ALA A 513 -34.48 11.55 35.38
#